data_AF-A0A7S2C4B3-F1
#
_entry.id   AF-A0A7S2C4B3-F1
#
_cell.length_a   1.000
_cell.length_b   1.000
_cell.length_c   1.000
_cell.angle_alpha   90.00
_cell.angle_beta   90.00
_cell.angle_gamma   90.00
#
_symmetry.space_group_name_H-M   'P 1'
#
loop_
_entity.id
_entity.type
_entity.pdbx_description
1 polymer ?
#
loop_
_entity_poly.entity_id
_entity_poly.type
_entity_poly.pdbx_seq_one_letter_code
_entity_poly.pdbx_strand_id
1 'polypeptide(L)'
;KGRIPSKRGVGVAFGSDVTENFLKKNGLKLVIRSHEMKEEGYEVEHGGQLITVFSAPNYCDQMGNKGAFIRLDGKTMTPKTTTFSHMPHPNVKAMQYANPMLGSLFGMA
;
A
#
# COMPACT_ATOMS: atom_id res chain seq x y z
N LYS A 1 -14.36 5.14 -12.86
CA LYS A 1 -14.22 4.10 -13.92
C LYS A 1 -13.24 4.60 -14.97
N GLY A 2 -12.55 3.71 -15.67
CA GLY A 2 -11.55 4.04 -16.69
C GLY A 2 -10.12 4.17 -16.14
N ARG A 3 -9.27 4.85 -16.91
CA ARG A 3 -7.88 5.16 -16.53
C ARG A 3 -7.68 6.66 -16.57
N ILE A 4 -6.91 7.19 -15.63
CA ILE A 4 -6.52 8.60 -15.59
C ILE A 4 -5.02 8.73 -15.36
N PRO A 5 -4.42 9.88 -15.72
CA PRO A 5 -3.02 10.16 -15.39
C PRO A 5 -2.75 9.97 -13.90
N SER A 6 -1.61 9.35 -13.58
CA SER A 6 -1.20 9.13 -12.20
C SER A 6 -0.90 10.44 -11.48
N LYS A 7 -1.35 10.57 -10.22
CA LYS A 7 -0.96 11.67 -9.33
C LYS A 7 0.55 11.72 -9.06
N ARG A 8 1.27 10.63 -9.35
CA ARG A 8 2.73 10.51 -9.18
C ARG A 8 3.51 10.96 -10.41
N GLY A 9 2.83 11.39 -11.49
CA GLY A 9 3.46 11.77 -12.76
C GLY A 9 3.99 10.60 -13.59
N VAL A 10 3.88 9.36 -13.11
CA VAL A 10 4.30 8.14 -13.80
C VAL A 10 3.29 7.01 -13.59
N GLY A 11 3.05 6.24 -14.64
CA GLY A 11 2.03 5.19 -14.69
C GLY A 11 0.60 5.74 -14.84
N VAL A 12 -0.38 4.95 -14.45
CA VAL A 12 -1.81 5.28 -14.56
C VAL A 12 -2.55 4.93 -13.28
N ALA A 13 -3.52 5.75 -12.90
CA ALA A 13 -4.55 5.34 -11.97
C ALA A 13 -5.66 4.61 -12.74
N PHE A 14 -6.22 3.55 -12.14
CA PHE A 14 -7.19 2.68 -12.78
C PHE A 14 -8.41 2.49 -11.88
N GLY A 15 -9.60 2.52 -12.48
CA GLY A 15 -10.86 2.30 -11.77
C GLY A 15 -11.21 0.83 -11.61
N SER A 16 -12.30 0.58 -10.89
CA SER A 16 -12.81 -0.77 -10.61
C SER A 16 -13.12 -1.60 -11.85
N ASP A 17 -13.59 -0.97 -12.92
CA ASP A 17 -13.84 -1.62 -14.22
C ASP A 17 -12.56 -2.20 -14.85
N VAL A 18 -11.41 -1.54 -14.65
CA VAL A 18 -10.12 -2.05 -15.15
C VAL A 18 -9.68 -3.27 -14.36
N THR A 19 -9.83 -3.25 -13.03
CA THR A 19 -9.56 -4.41 -12.18
C THR A 19 -10.46 -5.58 -12.54
N GLU A 20 -11.76 -5.35 -12.65
CA GLU A 20 -12.74 -6.38 -12.99
C GLU A 20 -12.45 -7.03 -14.34
N ASN A 21 -12.18 -6.21 -15.37
CA ASN A 21 -11.85 -6.72 -16.70
C ASN A 21 -10.53 -7.51 -16.71
N PHE A 22 -9.51 -7.04 -15.98
CA PHE A 22 -8.25 -7.76 -15.84
C PHE A 22 -8.44 -9.11 -15.17
N LEU A 23 -9.19 -9.15 -14.06
CA LEU A 23 -9.46 -10.39 -13.34
C LEU A 23 -10.24 -11.38 -14.18
N LYS A 24 -11.33 -10.94 -14.81
CA LYS A 24 -12.15 -11.77 -15.71
C LYS A 24 -11.34 -12.35 -16.88
N LYS A 25 -10.56 -11.51 -17.55
CA LYS A 25 -9.75 -11.94 -18.71
C LYS A 25 -8.72 -13.01 -18.36
N ASN A 26 -8.20 -13.01 -17.14
CA ASN A 26 -7.14 -13.91 -16.70
C ASN A 26 -7.64 -15.05 -15.79
N GLY A 27 -8.95 -15.19 -15.57
CA GLY A 27 -9.48 -16.20 -14.66
C GLY A 27 -9.06 -16.01 -13.19
N LEU A 28 -8.77 -14.76 -12.79
CA LEU A 28 -8.33 -14.41 -11.43
C LEU A 28 -9.50 -13.85 -10.61
N LYS A 29 -9.36 -13.85 -9.27
CA LYS A 29 -10.40 -13.37 -8.34
C LYS A 29 -10.04 -12.11 -7.57
N LEU A 30 -8.75 -11.84 -7.37
CA LEU A 30 -8.28 -10.79 -6.48
C LEU A 30 -6.91 -10.28 -6.93
N VAL A 31 -6.70 -8.98 -6.82
CA VAL A 31 -5.37 -8.36 -6.86
C VAL A 31 -5.01 -7.89 -5.45
N ILE A 32 -3.86 -8.32 -4.95
CA ILE A 32 -3.25 -7.76 -3.74
C ILE A 32 -2.05 -6.93 -4.17
N ARG A 33 -2.02 -5.67 -3.73
CA ARG A 33 -0.95 -4.71 -4.04
C ARG A 33 -0.57 -3.92 -2.80
N SER A 34 0.51 -3.14 -2.88
CA SER A 34 0.99 -2.30 -1.79
C SER A 34 1.06 -0.84 -2.24
N HIS A 35 2.27 -0.28 -2.33
CA HIS A 35 2.63 1.02 -2.90
C HIS A 35 2.06 2.29 -2.24
N GLU A 36 0.86 2.23 -1.64
CA GLU A 36 0.24 3.36 -0.95
C GLU A 36 0.12 3.05 0.54
N MET A 37 0.50 4.02 1.38
CA MET A 37 0.26 3.96 2.82
C MET A 37 -1.25 4.00 3.07
N LYS A 38 -1.71 3.17 4.02
CA LYS A 38 -3.07 3.14 4.53
C LYS A 38 -3.03 3.24 6.05
N GLU A 39 -3.97 3.99 6.63
CA GLU A 39 -4.02 4.26 8.07
C GLU A 39 -4.08 2.98 8.90
N GLU A 40 -4.92 2.02 8.51
CA GLU A 40 -5.03 0.70 9.15
C GLU A 40 -4.06 -0.35 8.60
N GLY A 41 -3.09 0.07 7.78
CA GLY A 41 -2.13 -0.81 7.12
C GLY A 41 -2.70 -1.59 5.94
N TYR A 42 -4.02 -1.52 5.68
CA TYR A 42 -4.62 -2.10 4.49
C TYR A 42 -5.90 -1.35 4.09
N GLU A 43 -6.37 -1.56 2.86
CA GLU A 43 -7.68 -1.09 2.40
C GLU A 43 -8.25 -2.06 1.35
N VAL A 44 -9.55 -2.30 1.41
CA VAL A 44 -10.27 -3.12 0.43
C VAL A 44 -11.00 -2.19 -0.52
N GLU A 45 -10.65 -2.26 -1.80
CA GLU A 45 -11.10 -1.35 -2.84
C GLU A 45 -11.81 -2.14 -3.96
N HIS A 46 -12.39 -1.41 -4.91
CA HIS A 46 -12.97 -1.97 -6.15
C HIS A 46 -13.96 -3.13 -5.90
N GLY A 47 -14.81 -2.99 -4.88
CA GLY A 47 -15.82 -4.00 -4.55
C GLY A 47 -15.23 -5.32 -4.03
N GLY A 48 -14.07 -5.27 -3.37
CA GLY A 48 -13.42 -6.47 -2.81
C GLY A 48 -12.44 -7.17 -3.76
N GLN A 49 -12.26 -6.65 -4.98
CA GLN A 49 -11.39 -7.23 -5.99
C GLN A 49 -9.95 -6.70 -5.95
N LEU A 50 -9.71 -5.64 -5.17
CA LEU A 50 -8.40 -5.05 -4.98
C LEU A 50 -8.15 -4.87 -3.48
N ILE A 51 -7.02 -5.35 -2.97
CA ILE A 51 -6.59 -5.08 -1.60
C ILE A 51 -5.25 -4.36 -1.64
N THR A 52 -5.18 -3.23 -0.96
CA THR A 52 -3.92 -2.57 -0.61
C THR A 52 -3.43 -3.11 0.72
N VAL A 53 -2.16 -3.52 0.82
CA VAL A 53 -1.48 -3.88 2.07
C VAL A 53 -0.19 -3.11 2.21
N PHE A 54 0.07 -2.55 3.39
CA PHE A 54 1.22 -1.71 3.69
C PHE A 54 1.84 -2.14 5.01
N SER A 55 3.13 -2.49 5.00
CA SER A 55 3.78 -3.19 6.13
C SER A 55 4.80 -2.32 6.88
N ALA A 56 4.83 -1.01 6.64
CA ALA A 56 5.67 -0.06 7.39
C ALA A 56 4.79 0.74 8.37
N PRO A 57 4.62 0.29 9.63
CA PRO A 57 3.88 1.06 10.63
C PRO A 57 4.64 2.34 10.98
N ASN A 58 3.92 3.40 11.34
CA ASN A 58 4.43 4.75 11.55
C ASN A 58 5.40 5.18 10.44
N TYR A 59 4.91 5.20 9.20
CA TYR A 59 5.74 5.44 8.02
C TYR A 59 6.57 6.71 8.16
N CYS A 60 7.88 6.56 7.95
CA CYS A 60 8.89 7.61 8.12
C CYS A 60 8.84 8.34 9.48
N ASP A 61 8.43 7.63 10.53
CA ASP A 61 8.34 8.11 11.92
C ASP A 61 7.35 9.26 12.16
N GLN A 62 6.46 9.53 11.19
CA GLN A 62 5.57 10.70 11.22
C GLN A 62 4.09 10.37 11.03
N MET A 63 3.76 9.34 10.25
CA MET A 63 2.38 9.16 9.78
C MET A 63 1.46 8.50 10.81
N GLY A 64 1.99 7.81 11.84
CA GLY A 64 1.19 7.14 12.87
C GLY A 64 0.36 5.94 12.39
N ASN A 65 0.44 5.55 11.11
CA ASN A 65 -0.33 4.44 10.55
C ASN A 65 0.05 3.08 11.16
N LYS A 66 -0.87 2.11 11.12
CA LYS A 66 -0.57 0.70 11.37
C LYS A 66 0.12 0.08 10.16
N GLY A 67 0.84 -1.01 10.42
CA GLY A 67 1.29 -1.95 9.41
C GLY A 67 0.29 -3.09 9.29
N ALA A 68 0.27 -3.77 8.14
CA ALA A 68 -0.45 -5.02 7.98
C ALA A 68 0.31 -6.01 7.10
N PHE A 69 -0.01 -7.28 7.26
CA PHE A 69 0.35 -8.36 6.34
C PHE A 69 -0.87 -9.25 6.07
N ILE A 70 -0.86 -9.97 4.94
CA ILE A 70 -1.96 -10.85 4.54
C ILE A 70 -1.45 -12.27 4.44
N ARG A 71 -2.16 -13.21 5.08
CA ARG A 71 -1.96 -14.65 4.90
C ARG A 71 -3.06 -15.20 4.01
N LEU A 72 -2.67 -15.94 2.98
CA LEU A 72 -3.61 -16.65 2.11
C LEU A 72 -3.75 -18.08 2.61
N ASP A 73 -4.98 -18.54 2.78
CA ASP A 73 -5.23 -19.96 3.03
C ASP A 73 -4.87 -20.79 1.80
N GLY A 74 -4.07 -21.85 1.95
CA GLY A 74 -3.51 -22.59 0.82
C GLY A 74 -4.53 -23.35 -0.05
N LYS A 75 -5.77 -23.56 0.44
CA LYS A 75 -6.83 -24.25 -0.31
C LYS A 75 -7.83 -23.27 -0.90
N THR A 76 -8.30 -22.34 -0.10
CA THR A 76 -9.37 -21.40 -0.48
C THR A 76 -8.82 -20.10 -1.06
N MET A 77 -7.54 -19.81 -0.86
CA MET A 77 -6.89 -18.53 -1.17
C MET A 77 -7.58 -17.33 -0.49
N THR A 78 -8.32 -17.58 0.60
CA THR A 78 -9.00 -16.54 1.35
C THR A 78 -7.97 -15.65 2.05
N PRO A 79 -7.98 -14.32 1.84
CA PRO A 79 -7.06 -13.42 2.49
C PRO A 79 -7.45 -13.18 3.95
N LYS A 80 -6.52 -13.46 4.86
CA LYS A 80 -6.61 -13.09 6.27
C LYS A 80 -5.59 -12.00 6.57
N THR A 81 -6.09 -10.78 6.75
CA THR A 81 -5.26 -9.63 7.14
C THR A 81 -4.97 -9.66 8.63
N THR A 82 -3.76 -9.25 9.00
CA THR A 82 -3.35 -9.03 10.39
C THR A 82 -2.62 -7.70 10.46
N THR A 83 -3.07 -6.81 11.36
CA THR A 83 -2.47 -5.49 11.57
C THR A 83 -1.50 -5.52 12.75
N PHE A 84 -0.57 -4.58 12.77
CA PHE A 84 0.44 -4.43 13.81
C PHE A 84 0.88 -2.96 13.94
N SER A 85 1.37 -2.59 15.12
CA SER A 85 1.84 -1.24 15.43
C SER A 85 3.36 -1.11 15.26
N HIS A 86 3.84 0.13 15.25
CA HIS A 86 5.28 0.40 15.23
C HIS A 86 5.94 -0.03 16.55
N MET A 87 7.24 -0.27 16.50
CA MET A 87 8.07 -0.58 17.67
C MET A 87 9.22 0.44 17.75
N PRO A 88 9.78 0.69 18.95
CA PRO A 88 10.95 1.55 19.09
C PRO A 88 12.14 1.05 18.25
N HIS A 89 12.89 1.99 17.67
CA HIS A 89 14.14 1.72 16.95
C HIS A 89 15.23 2.72 17.39
N PRO A 90 16.52 2.47 17.06
CA PRO A 90 17.61 3.41 17.36
C PRO A 90 17.35 4.80 16.79
N ASN A 91 17.93 5.82 17.43
CA ASN A 91 17.76 7.22 17.05
C ASN A 91 18.53 7.58 15.76
N VAL A 92 18.04 7.08 14.63
CA VAL A 92 18.49 7.42 13.28
C VAL A 92 17.26 7.91 12.53
N LYS A 93 17.27 9.17 12.12
CA LYS A 93 16.14 9.79 11.42
C LYS A 93 15.85 9.07 10.09
N ALA A 94 14.57 9.00 9.72
CA ALA A 94 14.19 8.67 8.35
C ALA A 94 14.95 9.57 7.36
N MET A 95 15.42 8.98 6.26
CA MET A 95 16.15 9.68 5.19
C MET A 95 17.51 10.29 5.59
N GLN A 96 18.10 9.91 6.72
CA GLN A 96 19.42 10.39 7.19
C GLN A 96 20.53 10.39 6.12
N TYR A 97 20.49 9.43 5.20
CA TYR A 97 21.52 9.22 4.17
C TYR A 97 21.02 9.56 2.75
N ALA A 98 19.83 10.14 2.62
CA ALA A 98 19.29 10.53 1.32
C ALA A 98 19.89 11.86 0.83
N ASN A 99 19.62 12.21 -0.43
CA ASN A 99 19.98 13.53 -0.95
C ASN A 99 19.35 14.62 -0.05
N PRO A 100 20.12 15.60 0.45
CA PRO A 100 19.63 16.65 1.35
C PRO A 100 18.42 17.42 0.81
N MET A 101 18.35 17.63 -0.51
CA MET A 101 17.22 18.30 -1.16
C MET A 101 15.91 17.52 -0.98
N LEU A 102 15.99 16.19 -0.95
CA LEU A 102 14.83 15.31 -0.76
C LEU A 102 14.37 15.33 0.71
N GLY A 103 15.30 15.34 1.67
CA GLY A 103 14.97 15.43 3.10
C GLY A 103 14.24 16.73 3.47
N SER A 104 14.62 17.85 2.85
CA SER A 104 13.92 19.13 3.02
C SER A 104 12.51 19.13 2.42
N LEU A 105 12.31 18.46 1.27
CA LEU A 105 11.00 18.41 0.59
C LEU A 105 9.94 17.61 1.36
N PHE A 106 10.38 16.62 2.13
CA PHE A 106 9.50 15.77 2.96
C PHE A 106 9.44 16.20 4.43
N GLY A 107 10.03 17.35 4.79
CA GLY A 107 9.99 17.85 6.16
C GLY A 107 10.72 16.95 7.17
N MET A 108 11.79 16.28 6.74
CA MET A 108 12.54 15.31 7.55
C MET A 108 13.97 15.75 7.91
N ALA A 109 14.36 16.98 7.53
CA ALA A 109 15.63 17.60 7.91
C ALA A 109 15.57 18.13 9.36
#